data_AF-A0A7X6L3B7-F1
#
_entry.id   AF-A0A7X6L3B7-F1
#
_cell.length_a   1.000
_cell.length_b   1.000
_cell.length_c   1.000
_cell.angle_alpha   90.00
_cell.angle_beta   90.00
_cell.angle_gamma   90.00
#
_symmetry.space_group_name_H-M   'P 1'
#
loop_
_entity.id
_entity.type
_entity.pdbx_description
1 polymer ?
#
loop_
_entity_poly.entity_id
_entity_poly.type
_entity_poly.pdbx_seq_one_letter_code
_entity_poly.pdbx_strand_id
1 'polypeptide(L)'
;MRLNANRPGCLWIDTGPVWISDPAQRSALVGALADVVSAAAEQVRRAGGTLLPSGISWGGPPHRRLCEDGHSVEVADDLQREILSNLIRRYVPELVALSGRALFVAGRVNGRGSLRLAESKDQVSTRYIASASARHLRRVEQALRRDDRVSGFAVMDVNPVGDAELEIPNVSVRCLDAQIFPSSAVAQAVVLQALAVRARMMERDGRRMPAVPQRMLDRNRSNAIARGMGGEFEREADDPRKAREQATVRRSAAESVSDLLDDLDAELRAMQIEPREILPLLSAPELAKLHPEYAQTENDLLAVWSRQHAFGVEQIAALLRDRAALADDQLTRHNRRVAPGSLGTLEAAWRTKLTARPRRSTPNGRKGPVRPARQRRSDDEIIRELDQLTEQRDMDERLRALLAGRPPRNLAPALSRLGRSKEIRRVLRQPNATVLELSAPEELGDGVPDELGSRLSRNNRVCVRLDVAEAERKSAVDALMDLARRLPRGACAGLITNQTYARKTDRRASIEMIILGSTEGARS
;
A
#
# COMPACT_ATOMS: atom_id res chain seq x y z
N MET A 1 -7.85 33.11 9.77
CA MET A 1 -8.74 32.33 10.66
C MET A 1 -10.17 32.74 10.40
N ARG A 2 -11.09 31.78 10.23
CA ARG A 2 -12.53 32.06 10.03
C ARG A 2 -13.34 31.38 11.13
N LEU A 3 -14.36 32.09 11.64
CA LEU A 3 -15.36 31.53 12.55
C LEU A 3 -16.53 31.03 11.71
N ASN A 4 -16.93 29.76 11.88
CA ASN A 4 -18.08 29.21 11.16
C ASN A 4 -19.35 29.44 11.97
N ALA A 5 -20.27 30.28 11.46
CA ALA A 5 -21.54 30.59 12.13
C ALA A 5 -22.39 29.34 12.43
N ASN A 6 -22.22 28.27 11.65
CA ASN A 6 -22.96 27.00 11.81
C ASN A 6 -22.27 26.03 12.80
N ARG A 7 -21.04 26.33 13.24
CA ARG A 7 -20.29 25.54 14.24
C ARG A 7 -19.60 26.48 15.24
N PRO A 8 -20.37 27.10 16.17
CA PRO A 8 -19.80 28.00 17.16
C PRO A 8 -18.75 27.28 18.02
N GLY A 9 -17.60 27.93 18.23
CA GLY A 9 -16.47 27.37 18.97
C GLY A 9 -15.47 26.55 18.15
N CYS A 10 -15.69 26.39 16.83
CA CYS A 10 -14.69 25.81 15.92
C CYS A 10 -13.84 26.91 15.28
N LEU A 11 -12.53 26.68 15.20
CA LEU A 11 -11.58 27.55 14.55
C LEU A 11 -11.07 26.90 13.26
N TRP A 12 -11.25 27.59 12.13
CA TRP A 12 -10.72 27.16 10.84
C TRP A 12 -9.45 27.94 10.51
N ILE A 13 -8.37 27.19 10.23
CA ILE A 13 -7.12 27.75 9.73
C ILE A 13 -7.13 27.58 8.22
N ASP A 14 -7.41 28.69 7.54
CA ASP A 14 -7.35 28.78 6.09
C ASP A 14 -5.90 29.09 5.69
N THR A 15 -5.28 28.19 4.93
CA THR A 15 -3.90 28.36 4.44
C THR A 15 -3.84 29.20 3.18
N GLY A 16 -4.98 29.49 2.56
CA GLY A 16 -5.04 29.95 1.17
C GLY A 16 -4.43 28.93 0.19
N PRO A 17 -4.18 29.34 -1.07
CA PRO A 17 -3.48 28.53 -2.05
C PRO A 17 -2.02 28.29 -1.65
N VAL A 18 -1.61 27.02 -1.63
CA VAL A 18 -0.25 26.61 -1.27
C VAL A 18 0.36 25.68 -2.33
N TRP A 19 1.64 25.87 -2.64
CA TRP A 19 2.36 25.01 -3.59
C TRP A 19 2.92 23.77 -2.89
N ILE A 20 2.11 22.71 -2.79
CA ILE A 20 2.52 21.44 -2.17
C ILE A 20 3.64 20.72 -2.95
N SER A 21 3.80 20.99 -4.25
CA SER A 21 4.85 20.35 -5.05
C SER A 21 6.27 20.82 -4.71
N ASP A 22 6.45 21.93 -3.99
CA ASP A 22 7.75 22.49 -3.62
C ASP A 22 8.16 22.06 -2.18
N PRO A 23 9.34 21.42 -1.98
CA PRO A 23 9.78 20.98 -0.66
C PRO A 23 9.94 22.10 0.39
N ALA A 24 10.42 23.28 -0.02
CA ALA A 24 10.60 24.40 0.88
C ALA A 24 9.24 24.96 1.33
N GLN A 25 8.27 25.03 0.41
CA GLN A 25 6.91 25.47 0.72
C GLN A 25 6.19 24.49 1.67
N ARG A 26 6.35 23.18 1.49
CA ARG A 26 5.78 22.19 2.43
C ARG A 26 6.35 22.33 3.83
N SER A 27 7.68 22.45 3.94
CA SER A 27 8.35 22.67 5.23
C SER A 27 7.91 23.98 5.89
N ALA A 28 7.84 25.07 5.12
CA ALA A 28 7.36 26.36 5.60
C ALA A 28 5.89 26.29 6.05
N LEU A 29 5.04 25.54 5.36
CA LEU A 29 3.64 25.35 5.71
C LEU A 29 3.46 24.64 7.05
N VAL A 30 4.23 23.57 7.32
CA VAL A 30 4.23 22.90 8.63
C VAL A 30 4.59 23.90 9.74
N GLY A 31 5.65 24.68 9.55
CA GLY A 31 6.07 25.71 10.50
C GLY A 31 5.00 26.79 10.72
N ALA A 32 4.42 27.32 9.64
CA ALA A 32 3.39 28.34 9.69
C ALA A 32 2.12 27.85 10.40
N LEU A 33 1.69 26.61 10.13
CA LEU A 33 0.55 26.00 10.83
C LEU A 33 0.85 25.83 12.33
N ALA A 34 2.05 25.36 12.71
CA ALA A 34 2.45 25.25 14.11
C ALA A 34 2.48 26.61 14.82
N ASP A 35 2.99 27.65 14.14
CA ASP A 35 3.01 29.03 14.64
C ASP A 35 1.60 29.57 14.87
N VAL A 36 0.71 29.38 13.89
CA VAL A 36 -0.68 29.85 13.97
C VAL A 36 -1.47 29.13 15.06
N VAL A 37 -1.35 27.80 15.16
CA VAL A 37 -2.03 27.00 16.18
C VAL A 37 -1.54 27.38 17.58
N SER A 38 -0.22 27.46 17.79
CA SER A 38 0.35 27.81 19.10
C SER A 38 0.02 29.23 19.53
N ALA A 39 0.07 30.20 18.62
CA ALA A 39 -0.35 31.57 18.89
C ALA A 39 -1.84 31.64 19.27
N ALA A 40 -2.71 30.92 18.55
CA ALA A 40 -4.14 30.87 18.86
C ALA A 40 -4.41 30.19 20.21
N ALA A 41 -3.76 29.07 20.50
CA ALA A 41 -3.88 28.37 21.77
C ALA A 41 -3.48 29.28 22.95
N GLU A 42 -2.42 30.06 22.79
CA GLU A 42 -1.95 31.02 23.80
C GLU A 42 -2.90 32.22 23.97
N GLN A 43 -3.46 32.75 22.87
CA GLN A 43 -4.46 33.81 22.93
C GLN A 43 -5.75 33.35 23.61
N VAL A 44 -6.26 32.17 23.24
CA VAL A 44 -7.45 31.56 23.86
C VAL A 44 -7.24 31.38 25.36
N ARG A 45 -6.06 30.91 25.77
CA ARG A 45 -5.69 30.77 27.19
C ARG A 45 -5.69 32.10 27.92
N ARG A 46 -5.11 33.16 27.34
CA ARG A 46 -5.10 34.51 27.94
C ARG A 46 -6.50 35.09 28.12
N ALA A 47 -7.43 34.72 27.24
CA ALA A 47 -8.84 35.07 27.35
C ALA A 47 -9.63 34.18 28.34
N GLY A 48 -8.97 33.26 29.05
CA GLY A 48 -9.60 32.34 30.00
C GLY A 48 -10.29 31.12 29.36
N GLY A 49 -10.06 30.87 28.07
CA GLY A 49 -10.58 29.70 27.36
C GLY A 49 -9.55 28.58 27.20
N THR A 50 -9.99 27.46 26.65
CA THR A 50 -9.14 26.30 26.33
C THR A 50 -9.33 25.91 24.87
N LEU A 51 -8.25 25.93 24.09
CA LEU A 51 -8.26 25.39 22.73
C LEU A 51 -7.91 23.91 22.77
N LEU A 52 -8.71 23.10 22.08
CA LEU A 52 -8.52 21.66 21.95
C LEU A 52 -8.52 21.27 20.47
N PRO A 53 -7.78 20.24 20.06
CA PRO A 53 -7.83 19.78 18.69
C PRO A 53 -9.13 19.01 18.43
N SER A 54 -9.44 18.82 17.15
CA SER A 54 -10.58 18.01 16.73
C SER A 54 -10.50 16.60 17.31
N GLY A 55 -11.65 16.05 17.73
CA GLY A 55 -11.71 14.69 18.28
C GLY A 55 -11.50 14.60 19.79
N ILE A 56 -11.19 15.67 20.50
CA ILE A 56 -11.08 15.65 21.97
C ILE A 56 -12.37 16.17 22.60
N SER A 57 -13.00 15.35 23.44
CA SER A 57 -14.17 15.74 24.23
C SER A 57 -13.82 16.01 25.69
N TRP A 58 -14.27 17.16 26.18
CA TRP A 58 -14.26 17.51 27.60
C TRP A 58 -15.65 17.98 28.03
N GLY A 59 -16.43 17.08 28.63
CA GLY A 59 -17.80 17.35 29.11
C GLY A 59 -18.82 17.73 28.02
N GLY A 60 -20.09 17.33 28.16
CA GLY A 60 -21.16 17.66 27.22
C GLY A 60 -21.22 16.79 25.94
N PRO A 61 -22.19 17.05 25.03
CA PRO A 61 -22.45 16.19 23.87
C PRO A 61 -21.30 16.17 22.84
N PRO A 62 -20.81 14.99 22.42
CA PRO A 62 -19.61 14.84 21.58
C PRO A 62 -19.62 15.49 20.19
N HIS A 63 -20.79 15.54 19.56
CA HIS A 63 -20.92 15.70 18.10
C HIS A 63 -20.57 17.09 17.58
N ARG A 64 -20.53 18.12 18.43
CA ARG A 64 -20.23 19.51 18.03
C ARG A 64 -18.72 19.81 17.89
N ARG A 65 -17.85 18.82 18.11
CA ARG A 65 -16.40 19.02 18.28
C ARG A 65 -15.54 18.24 17.29
N LEU A 66 -16.16 17.77 16.20
CA LEU A 66 -15.50 17.04 15.14
C LEU A 66 -15.48 17.89 13.87
N CYS A 67 -14.28 18.20 13.39
CA CYS A 67 -14.05 19.01 12.20
C CYS A 67 -13.55 18.14 11.05
N GLU A 68 -13.96 18.49 9.84
CA GLU A 68 -13.30 17.99 8.62
C GLU A 68 -12.00 18.75 8.41
N ASP A 69 -11.06 18.15 7.68
CA ASP A 69 -9.96 18.85 7.04
C ASP A 69 -10.36 19.08 5.58
N GLY A 70 -10.62 20.33 5.22
CA GLY A 70 -11.12 20.69 3.89
C GLY A 70 -9.94 20.95 2.94
N HIS A 71 -9.85 20.18 1.87
CA HIS A 71 -8.81 20.36 0.85
C HIS A 71 -9.43 20.76 -0.48
N SER A 72 -8.85 21.77 -1.14
CA SER A 72 -9.26 22.19 -2.49
C SER A 72 -8.09 22.07 -3.44
N VAL A 73 -8.22 21.20 -4.43
CA VAL A 73 -7.15 20.82 -5.35
C VAL A 73 -7.38 21.46 -6.71
N GLU A 74 -6.44 22.28 -7.17
CA GLU A 74 -6.53 23.00 -8.44
C GLU A 74 -6.60 22.06 -9.66
N VAL A 75 -7.48 22.41 -10.60
CA VAL A 75 -7.64 21.73 -11.89
C VAL A 75 -7.59 22.74 -13.03
N ALA A 76 -6.98 22.37 -14.15
CA ALA A 76 -6.81 23.23 -15.32
C ALA A 76 -8.08 23.30 -16.17
N ASP A 77 -8.80 22.18 -16.32
CA ASP A 77 -10.00 22.10 -17.16
C ASP A 77 -11.00 21.02 -16.68
N ASP A 78 -12.09 20.87 -17.43
CA ASP A 78 -13.17 19.91 -17.16
C ASP A 78 -12.72 18.44 -17.28
N LEU A 79 -11.75 18.13 -18.14
CA LEU A 79 -11.27 16.76 -18.29
C LEU A 79 -10.41 16.37 -17.08
N GLN A 80 -9.48 17.24 -16.69
CA GLN A 80 -8.70 17.02 -15.48
C GLN A 80 -9.60 16.95 -14.23
N ARG A 81 -10.64 17.81 -14.15
CA ARG A 81 -11.65 17.78 -13.08
C ARG A 81 -12.39 16.45 -13.00
N GLU A 82 -12.83 15.91 -14.14
CA GLU A 82 -13.46 14.60 -14.23
C GLU A 82 -12.53 13.48 -13.73
N ILE A 83 -11.31 13.44 -14.27
CA ILE A 83 -10.32 12.41 -13.94
C ILE A 83 -9.98 12.47 -12.46
N LEU A 84 -9.65 13.66 -11.94
CA LEU A 84 -9.27 13.86 -10.54
C LEU A 84 -10.40 13.49 -9.59
N SER A 85 -11.63 13.94 -9.85
CA SER A 85 -12.78 13.64 -8.99
C SER A 85 -13.02 12.13 -8.89
N ASN A 86 -12.98 11.42 -10.02
CA ASN A 86 -13.16 9.98 -10.06
C ASN A 86 -11.98 9.20 -9.47
N LEU A 87 -10.75 9.72 -9.62
CA LEU A 87 -9.55 9.13 -9.04
C LEU A 87 -9.57 9.24 -7.51
N ILE A 88 -9.86 10.42 -6.95
CA ILE A 88 -9.99 10.60 -5.50
C ILE A 88 -11.16 9.77 -4.97
N ARG A 89 -12.30 9.76 -5.66
CA ARG A 89 -13.47 8.93 -5.32
C ARG A 89 -13.10 7.46 -5.08
N ARG A 90 -12.20 6.90 -5.90
CA ARG A 90 -11.74 5.51 -5.73
C ARG A 90 -11.02 5.28 -4.39
N TYR A 91 -10.24 6.26 -3.95
CA TYR A 91 -9.41 6.17 -2.75
C TYR A 91 -10.02 6.83 -1.51
N VAL A 92 -11.27 7.29 -1.58
CA VAL A 92 -11.99 7.82 -0.40
C VAL A 92 -11.94 6.86 0.80
N PRO A 93 -12.15 5.53 0.65
CA PRO A 93 -12.07 4.61 1.79
C PRO A 93 -10.70 4.61 2.47
N GLU A 94 -9.61 4.55 1.70
CA GLU A 94 -8.24 4.62 2.21
C GLU A 94 -7.96 5.97 2.90
N LEU A 95 -8.39 7.07 2.30
CA LEU A 95 -8.25 8.42 2.87
C LEU A 95 -9.01 8.58 4.19
N VAL A 96 -10.22 8.02 4.29
CA VAL A 96 -11.00 8.00 5.55
C VAL A 96 -10.33 7.11 6.59
N ALA A 97 -9.79 5.95 6.22
CA ALA A 97 -9.12 5.07 7.17
C ALA A 97 -7.86 5.71 7.77
N LEU A 98 -7.10 6.45 6.96
CA LEU A 98 -5.90 7.20 7.35
C LEU A 98 -6.20 8.38 8.29
N SER A 99 -7.23 9.15 7.94
CA SER A 99 -7.49 10.44 8.60
C SER A 99 -8.52 10.37 9.71
N GLY A 100 -9.33 9.32 9.75
CA GLY A 100 -10.48 9.19 10.63
C GLY A 100 -10.14 9.51 12.08
N ARG A 101 -10.99 10.30 12.73
CA ARG A 101 -10.82 10.75 14.10
C ARG A 101 -11.83 10.07 15.01
N ALA A 102 -11.32 9.29 15.95
CA ALA A 102 -12.08 8.81 17.08
C ALA A 102 -12.31 9.95 18.08
N LEU A 103 -13.43 9.89 18.81
CA LEU A 103 -13.61 10.75 19.96
C LEU A 103 -12.77 10.21 21.12
N PHE A 104 -11.86 11.05 21.59
CA PHE A 104 -11.13 10.87 22.83
C PHE A 104 -11.92 11.53 23.98
N VAL A 105 -12.21 10.74 25.01
CA VAL A 105 -12.67 11.22 26.32
C VAL A 105 -11.58 10.83 27.32
N ALA A 106 -11.33 11.63 28.36
CA ALA A 106 -10.30 11.29 29.35
C ALA A 106 -10.41 9.83 29.82
N GLY A 107 -9.38 9.02 29.56
CA GLY A 107 -9.32 7.60 29.89
C GLY A 107 -10.04 6.63 28.93
N ARG A 108 -10.68 7.11 27.85
CA ARG A 108 -11.38 6.26 26.87
C ARG A 108 -11.30 6.80 25.44
N VAL A 109 -10.84 5.96 24.52
CA VAL A 109 -10.94 6.22 23.08
C VAL A 109 -12.11 5.41 22.51
N ASN A 110 -12.99 6.05 21.75
CA ASN A 110 -14.05 5.34 21.04
C ASN A 110 -13.44 4.52 19.88
N GLY A 111 -13.78 3.23 19.76
CA GLY A 111 -13.23 2.33 18.74
C GLY A 111 -13.76 2.54 17.31
N ARG A 112 -14.24 3.74 16.96
CA ARG A 112 -14.66 4.05 15.58
C ARG A 112 -13.49 4.61 14.78
N GLY A 113 -13.51 4.38 13.47
CA GLY A 113 -12.56 4.99 12.53
C GLY A 113 -12.73 6.50 12.44
N SER A 114 -13.92 6.95 12.01
CA SER A 114 -14.31 8.37 12.00
C SER A 114 -15.65 8.55 12.68
N LEU A 115 -15.68 9.18 13.86
CA LEU A 115 -16.96 9.51 14.49
C LEU A 115 -17.71 10.59 13.71
N ARG A 116 -16.97 11.53 13.08
CA ARG A 116 -17.54 12.65 12.34
C ARG A 116 -18.42 12.17 11.20
N LEU A 117 -17.87 11.29 10.36
CA LEU A 117 -18.59 10.75 9.21
C LEU A 117 -19.69 9.78 9.63
N ALA A 118 -19.52 9.08 10.75
CA ALA A 118 -20.54 8.16 11.25
C ALA A 118 -21.77 8.88 11.80
N GLU A 119 -21.61 10.10 12.33
CA GLU A 119 -22.69 10.93 12.85
C GLU A 119 -23.21 11.96 11.83
N SER A 120 -22.49 12.16 10.72
CA SER A 120 -22.90 13.09 9.67
C SER A 120 -24.16 12.61 8.96
N LYS A 121 -25.19 13.46 8.95
CA LYS A 121 -26.43 13.25 8.19
C LYS A 121 -26.38 13.87 6.79
N ASP A 122 -25.41 14.76 6.59
CA ASP A 122 -25.30 15.62 5.42
C ASP A 122 -23.98 15.39 4.67
N GLN A 123 -23.37 14.20 4.81
CA GLN A 123 -22.19 13.83 4.05
C GLN A 123 -22.30 12.44 3.43
N VAL A 124 -22.28 12.40 2.10
CA VAL A 124 -22.56 11.20 1.30
C VAL A 124 -21.37 10.82 0.42
N SER A 125 -21.34 9.58 -0.04
CA SER A 125 -20.32 9.09 -0.96
C SER A 125 -20.44 9.76 -2.33
N THR A 126 -19.30 10.11 -2.92
CA THR A 126 -19.27 10.69 -4.27
C THR A 126 -19.70 9.68 -5.32
N ARG A 127 -20.55 10.12 -6.26
CA ARG A 127 -20.95 9.34 -7.42
C ARG A 127 -19.96 9.50 -8.57
N TYR A 128 -19.88 8.48 -9.42
CA TYR A 128 -19.07 8.55 -10.63
C TYR A 128 -19.64 9.64 -11.56
N ILE A 129 -18.77 10.46 -12.14
CA ILE A 129 -19.14 11.44 -13.16
C ILE A 129 -18.50 11.08 -14.50
N ALA A 130 -19.30 11.03 -15.57
CA ALA A 130 -18.80 10.70 -16.91
C ALA A 130 -18.28 11.92 -17.69
N SER A 131 -18.55 13.13 -17.19
CA SER A 131 -18.09 14.40 -17.73
C SER A 131 -18.18 15.48 -16.65
N ALA A 132 -17.18 16.35 -16.53
CA ALA A 132 -17.28 17.51 -15.65
C ALA A 132 -17.82 18.78 -16.34
N SER A 133 -18.34 18.66 -17.57
CA SER A 133 -18.96 19.81 -18.26
C SER A 133 -20.15 20.36 -17.47
N ALA A 134 -20.31 21.68 -17.45
CA ALA A 134 -21.38 22.35 -16.70
C ALA A 134 -22.79 21.84 -17.03
N ARG A 135 -23.05 21.43 -18.29
CA ARG A 135 -24.33 20.82 -18.68
C ARG A 135 -24.50 19.41 -18.12
N HIS A 136 -23.44 18.61 -18.04
CA HIS A 136 -23.50 17.28 -17.44
C HIS A 136 -23.66 17.36 -15.93
N LEU A 137 -22.86 18.19 -15.25
CA LEU A 137 -22.93 18.36 -13.80
C LEU A 137 -24.31 18.84 -13.33
N ARG A 138 -24.95 19.78 -14.04
CA ARG A 138 -26.35 20.19 -13.74
C ARG A 138 -27.34 19.02 -13.85
N ARG A 139 -27.18 18.13 -14.83
CA ARG A 139 -28.05 16.94 -14.96
C ARG A 139 -27.80 15.93 -13.84
N VAL A 140 -26.53 15.71 -13.49
CA VAL A 140 -26.14 14.84 -12.38
C VAL A 140 -26.69 15.39 -11.06
N GLU A 141 -26.58 16.69 -10.81
CA GLU A 141 -27.14 17.33 -9.62
C GLU A 141 -28.66 17.17 -9.53
N GLN A 142 -29.38 17.36 -10.65
CA GLN A 142 -30.82 17.14 -10.70
C GLN A 142 -31.19 15.68 -10.43
N ALA A 143 -30.42 14.72 -10.95
CA ALA A 143 -30.64 13.30 -10.69
C ALA A 143 -30.37 12.96 -9.20
N LEU A 144 -29.29 13.46 -8.63
CA LEU A 144 -28.95 13.28 -7.21
C LEU A 144 -30.05 13.80 -6.27
N ARG A 145 -30.63 14.96 -6.58
CA ARG A 145 -31.75 15.52 -5.80
C ARG A 145 -33.02 14.68 -5.90
N ARG A 146 -33.32 14.14 -7.09
CA ARG A 146 -34.54 13.35 -7.34
C ARG A 146 -34.44 11.93 -6.80
N ASP A 147 -33.34 11.25 -7.09
CA ASP A 147 -33.20 9.80 -6.91
C ASP A 147 -32.56 9.46 -5.55
N ASP A 148 -31.50 10.18 -5.18
CA ASP A 148 -30.71 9.93 -3.96
C ASP A 148 -31.08 10.87 -2.80
N ARG A 149 -31.98 11.85 -3.02
CA ARG A 149 -32.33 12.94 -2.08
C ARG A 149 -31.12 13.71 -1.55
N VAL A 150 -30.07 13.81 -2.35
CA VAL A 150 -28.84 14.53 -2.03
C VAL A 150 -28.99 15.99 -2.47
N SER A 151 -28.75 16.94 -1.56
CA SER A 151 -29.00 18.37 -1.79
C SER A 151 -28.13 18.97 -2.91
N GLY A 152 -26.93 18.44 -3.13
CA GLY A 152 -26.04 18.83 -4.21
C GLY A 152 -24.65 18.21 -4.06
N PHE A 153 -23.69 18.67 -4.86
CA PHE A 153 -22.32 18.16 -4.80
C PHE A 153 -21.56 18.57 -3.54
N ALA A 154 -21.94 19.69 -2.91
CA ALA A 154 -21.25 20.20 -1.73
C ALA A 154 -21.23 19.16 -0.59
N VAL A 155 -22.29 18.37 -0.42
CA VAL A 155 -22.39 17.33 0.63
C VAL A 155 -21.66 16.02 0.30
N MET A 156 -20.98 15.93 -0.84
CA MET A 156 -20.21 14.74 -1.20
C MET A 156 -18.82 14.76 -0.59
N ASP A 157 -18.26 13.56 -0.35
CA ASP A 157 -16.87 13.38 0.08
C ASP A 157 -15.84 14.05 -0.85
N VAL A 158 -16.13 14.05 -2.13
CA VAL A 158 -15.43 14.75 -3.21
C VAL A 158 -16.45 15.54 -3.99
N ASN A 159 -16.31 16.85 -3.97
CA ASN A 159 -17.17 17.79 -4.65
C ASN A 159 -16.51 18.20 -5.99
N PRO A 160 -17.03 17.70 -7.14
CA PRO A 160 -16.45 17.99 -8.44
C PRO A 160 -16.68 19.43 -8.91
N VAL A 161 -17.57 20.22 -8.30
CA VAL A 161 -17.72 21.66 -8.63
C VAL A 161 -16.75 22.54 -7.85
N GLY A 162 -16.03 21.96 -6.88
CA GLY A 162 -15.06 22.69 -6.07
C GLY A 162 -15.69 23.54 -4.96
N ASP A 163 -14.82 24.20 -4.21
CA ASP A 163 -15.18 25.25 -3.28
C ASP A 163 -15.46 26.55 -4.05
N ALA A 164 -16.67 27.09 -3.87
CA ALA A 164 -17.13 28.31 -4.54
C ALA A 164 -16.50 29.58 -3.95
N GLU A 165 -15.93 29.52 -2.75
CA GLU A 165 -15.22 30.64 -2.14
C GLU A 165 -13.83 30.87 -2.77
N LEU A 166 -13.32 29.88 -3.50
CA LEU A 166 -12.07 29.98 -4.23
C LEU A 166 -12.35 30.39 -5.68
N GLU A 167 -11.76 31.50 -6.11
CA GLU A 167 -11.84 31.99 -7.50
C GLU A 167 -11.02 31.16 -8.50
N ILE A 168 -10.45 30.04 -8.05
CA ILE A 168 -9.60 29.14 -8.84
C ILE A 168 -10.38 27.84 -9.11
N PRO A 169 -10.43 27.35 -10.36
CA PRO A 169 -11.05 26.06 -10.66
C PRO A 169 -10.43 24.93 -9.83
N ASN A 170 -11.23 24.28 -8.99
CA ASN A 170 -10.75 23.28 -8.06
C ASN A 170 -11.72 22.09 -7.89
N VAL A 171 -11.24 20.99 -7.33
CA VAL A 171 -12.03 19.88 -6.79
C VAL A 171 -11.87 19.89 -5.27
N SER A 172 -12.97 19.90 -4.54
CA SER A 172 -12.94 19.94 -3.06
C SER A 172 -13.06 18.52 -2.48
N VAL A 173 -12.28 18.22 -1.45
CA VAL A 173 -12.21 16.94 -0.74
C VAL A 173 -12.55 17.18 0.73
N ARG A 174 -13.53 16.43 1.23
CA ARG A 174 -14.18 16.64 2.54
C ARG A 174 -14.25 15.37 3.40
N CYS A 175 -13.78 14.24 2.87
CA CYS A 175 -13.79 12.97 3.60
C CYS A 175 -12.71 12.89 4.69
N LEU A 176 -11.76 13.82 4.73
CA LEU A 176 -10.70 13.83 5.73
C LEU A 176 -11.18 14.45 7.04
N ASP A 177 -10.85 13.84 8.18
CA ASP A 177 -11.06 14.47 9.48
C ASP A 177 -9.87 15.38 9.81
N ALA A 178 -10.11 16.45 10.56
CA ALA A 178 -9.05 17.36 11.01
C ALA A 178 -8.01 16.62 11.88
N GLN A 179 -6.73 16.80 11.53
CA GLN A 179 -5.59 16.22 12.25
C GLN A 179 -5.12 17.14 13.38
N ILE A 180 -4.42 16.57 14.37
CA ILE A 180 -3.84 17.32 15.50
C ILE A 180 -2.52 17.95 15.05
N PHE A 181 -1.70 17.19 14.32
CA PHE A 181 -0.36 17.62 13.95
C PHE A 181 -0.33 18.17 12.52
N PRO A 182 0.25 19.36 12.31
CA PRO A 182 0.50 19.91 10.99
C PRO A 182 1.22 18.96 10.03
N SER A 183 2.15 18.14 10.53
CA SER A 183 2.86 17.14 9.71
C SER A 183 1.89 16.15 9.03
N SER A 184 0.89 15.65 9.76
CA SER A 184 -0.12 14.72 9.23
C SER A 184 -1.03 15.41 8.21
N ALA A 185 -1.48 16.64 8.50
CA ALA A 185 -2.32 17.41 7.59
C ALA A 185 -1.59 17.72 6.26
N VAL A 186 -0.32 18.14 6.33
CA VAL A 186 0.51 18.37 5.14
C VAL A 186 0.81 17.07 4.40
N ALA A 187 1.06 15.96 5.10
CA ALA A 187 1.23 14.66 4.45
C ALA A 187 -0.03 14.23 3.67
N GLN A 188 -1.23 14.50 4.21
CA GLN A 188 -2.48 14.23 3.50
C GLN A 188 -2.61 15.11 2.24
N ALA A 189 -2.25 16.40 2.34
CA ALA A 189 -2.19 17.30 1.19
C ALA A 189 -1.19 16.80 0.13
N VAL A 190 -0.05 16.23 0.53
CA VAL A 190 0.93 15.59 -0.38
C VAL A 190 0.30 14.44 -1.15
N VAL A 191 -0.47 13.57 -0.48
CA VAL A 191 -1.17 12.46 -1.16
C VAL A 191 -2.20 12.97 -2.17
N LEU A 192 -2.99 13.99 -1.80
CA LEU A 192 -3.95 14.59 -2.72
C LEU A 192 -3.27 15.27 -3.91
N GLN A 193 -2.14 15.95 -3.69
CA GLN A 193 -1.35 16.56 -4.75
C GLN A 193 -0.72 15.48 -5.66
N ALA A 194 -0.25 14.36 -5.12
CA ALA A 194 0.25 13.24 -5.91
C ALA A 194 -0.87 12.64 -6.79
N LEU A 195 -2.10 12.52 -6.28
CA LEU A 195 -3.27 12.14 -7.08
C LEU A 195 -3.58 13.18 -8.18
N ALA A 196 -3.39 14.47 -7.90
CA ALA A 196 -3.53 15.53 -8.90
C ALA A 196 -2.49 15.43 -10.03
N VAL A 197 -1.22 15.17 -9.68
CA VAL A 197 -0.15 14.90 -10.64
C VAL A 197 -0.49 13.68 -11.51
N ARG A 198 -0.98 12.60 -10.89
CA ARG A 198 -1.45 11.41 -11.62
C ARG A 198 -2.57 11.73 -12.58
N ALA A 199 -3.56 12.52 -12.15
CA ALA A 199 -4.67 12.93 -13.01
C ALA A 199 -4.19 13.69 -14.26
N ARG A 200 -3.23 14.61 -14.11
CA ARG A 200 -2.58 15.32 -15.24
C ARG A 200 -1.84 14.36 -16.18
N MET A 201 -1.16 13.35 -15.63
CA MET A 201 -0.50 12.34 -16.44
C MET A 201 -1.51 11.47 -17.22
N MET A 202 -2.59 11.06 -16.57
CA MET A 202 -3.67 10.29 -17.21
C MET A 202 -4.30 11.09 -18.35
N GLU A 203 -4.62 12.36 -18.11
CA GLU A 203 -5.13 13.27 -19.12
C GLU A 203 -4.20 13.38 -20.34
N ARG A 204 -2.92 13.65 -20.11
CA ARG A 204 -1.90 13.73 -21.18
C ARG A 204 -1.79 12.44 -21.98
N ASP A 205 -1.97 11.30 -21.32
CA ASP A 205 -1.94 9.98 -21.95
C ASP A 205 -3.28 9.61 -22.62
N GLY A 206 -4.29 10.49 -22.59
CA GLY A 206 -5.64 10.22 -23.10
C GLY A 206 -6.40 9.15 -22.31
N ARG A 207 -6.00 8.90 -21.06
CA ARG A 207 -6.59 7.90 -20.17
C ARG A 207 -7.58 8.56 -19.22
N ARG A 208 -8.64 7.81 -18.88
CA ARG A 208 -9.66 8.21 -17.89
C ARG A 208 -9.72 7.19 -16.76
N MET A 209 -10.26 7.61 -15.63
CA MET A 209 -10.49 6.71 -14.50
C MET A 209 -11.71 5.81 -14.80
N PRO A 210 -11.56 4.47 -14.82
CA PRO A 210 -12.70 3.57 -15.01
C PRO A 210 -13.69 3.66 -13.84
N ALA A 211 -14.96 3.40 -14.13
CA ALA A 211 -16.01 3.41 -13.14
C ALA A 211 -15.89 2.20 -12.20
N VAL A 212 -15.45 2.44 -10.96
CA VAL A 212 -15.49 1.43 -9.88
C VAL A 212 -16.93 1.26 -9.36
N PRO A 213 -17.42 0.03 -9.15
CA PRO A 213 -18.76 -0.24 -8.65
C PRO A 213 -19.09 0.56 -7.38
N GLN A 214 -20.17 1.34 -7.40
CA GLN A 214 -20.54 2.22 -6.28
C GLN A 214 -20.78 1.43 -4.98
N ARG A 215 -21.42 0.27 -5.06
CA ARG A 215 -21.70 -0.60 -3.89
C ARG A 215 -20.43 -1.02 -3.16
N MET A 216 -19.34 -1.28 -3.89
CA MET A 216 -18.04 -1.63 -3.30
C MET A 216 -17.45 -0.43 -2.54
N LEU A 217 -17.46 0.75 -3.14
CA LEU A 217 -16.97 1.97 -2.49
C LEU A 217 -17.81 2.34 -1.27
N ASP A 218 -19.13 2.20 -1.32
CA ASP A 218 -20.01 2.49 -0.18
C ASP A 218 -19.75 1.53 1.00
N ARG A 219 -19.50 0.24 0.73
CA ARG A 219 -19.11 -0.74 1.75
C ARG A 219 -17.73 -0.44 2.34
N ASN A 220 -16.73 -0.18 1.50
CA ASN A 220 -15.38 0.14 1.96
C ASN A 220 -15.38 1.43 2.77
N ARG A 221 -16.08 2.46 2.31
CA ARG A 221 -16.28 3.70 3.06
C ARG A 221 -16.92 3.43 4.43
N SER A 222 -17.98 2.62 4.48
CA SER A 222 -18.64 2.26 5.74
C SER A 222 -17.70 1.52 6.70
N ASN A 223 -16.87 0.60 6.17
CA ASN A 223 -15.86 -0.10 6.97
C ASN A 223 -14.75 0.84 7.45
N ALA A 224 -14.30 1.78 6.63
CA ALA A 224 -13.32 2.80 7.01
C ALA A 224 -13.87 3.70 8.12
N ILE A 225 -15.12 4.16 8.00
CA ILE A 225 -15.80 4.96 9.03
C ILE A 225 -15.93 4.16 10.33
N ALA A 226 -16.32 2.88 10.24
CA ALA A 226 -16.58 2.06 11.42
C ALA A 226 -15.30 1.63 12.13
N ARG A 227 -14.23 1.27 11.40
CA ARG A 227 -13.05 0.58 11.94
C ARG A 227 -11.71 1.24 11.63
N GLY A 228 -11.68 2.28 10.81
CA GLY A 228 -10.44 2.96 10.39
C GLY A 228 -9.47 1.97 9.72
N MET A 229 -8.20 2.06 10.11
CA MET A 229 -7.13 1.17 9.66
C MET A 229 -7.34 -0.32 10.04
N GLY A 230 -8.18 -0.61 11.04
CA GLY A 230 -8.56 -1.98 11.42
C GLY A 230 -9.69 -2.58 10.56
N GLY A 231 -10.16 -1.88 9.53
CA GLY A 231 -11.21 -2.35 8.62
C GLY A 231 -10.73 -3.36 7.57
N GLU A 232 -11.69 -3.95 6.86
CA GLU A 232 -11.45 -4.75 5.65
C GLU A 232 -12.12 -4.09 4.45
N PHE A 233 -11.42 -4.05 3.32
CA PHE A 233 -11.90 -3.51 2.05
C PHE A 233 -12.08 -4.61 1.01
N GLU A 234 -13.16 -4.52 0.25
CA GLU A 234 -13.41 -5.27 -0.98
C GLU A 234 -12.63 -4.62 -2.13
N ARG A 235 -11.87 -5.41 -2.89
CA ARG A 235 -11.21 -4.98 -4.14
C ARG A 235 -11.52 -5.95 -5.26
N GLU A 236 -11.51 -5.48 -6.50
CA GLU A 236 -11.60 -6.35 -7.67
C GLU A 236 -10.40 -7.32 -7.71
N ALA A 237 -10.63 -8.56 -8.10
CA ALA A 237 -9.55 -9.55 -8.20
C ALA A 237 -8.61 -9.22 -9.37
N ASP A 238 -7.29 -9.17 -9.11
CA ASP A 238 -6.28 -8.89 -10.13
C ASP A 238 -6.13 -10.02 -11.18
N ASP A 239 -6.66 -11.22 -10.90
CA ASP A 239 -6.54 -12.40 -11.77
C ASP A 239 -7.84 -12.68 -12.55
N PRO A 240 -7.84 -12.54 -13.89
CA PRO A 240 -9.01 -12.81 -14.72
C PRO A 240 -9.49 -14.27 -14.64
N ARG A 241 -8.66 -15.22 -14.18
CA ARG A 241 -9.07 -16.63 -14.00
C ARG A 241 -9.89 -16.85 -12.73
N LYS A 242 -9.68 -16.03 -11.68
CA LYS A 242 -10.46 -16.08 -10.42
C LYS A 242 -11.74 -15.26 -10.45
N ALA A 243 -11.83 -14.32 -11.40
CA ALA A 243 -13.01 -13.48 -11.61
C ALA A 243 -14.30 -14.27 -11.92
N ARG A 244 -14.19 -15.54 -12.35
CA ARG A 244 -15.35 -16.40 -12.64
C ARG A 244 -16.04 -16.99 -11.41
N GLU A 245 -15.38 -17.06 -10.25
CA GLU A 245 -15.96 -17.68 -9.04
C GLU A 245 -16.05 -16.70 -7.84
N GLN A 246 -15.15 -15.72 -7.73
CA GLN A 246 -15.26 -14.62 -6.75
C GLN A 246 -14.72 -13.32 -7.37
N ALA A 247 -15.61 -12.38 -7.69
CA ALA A 247 -15.26 -11.12 -8.35
C ALA A 247 -14.45 -10.15 -7.47
N THR A 248 -14.42 -10.38 -6.16
CA THR A 248 -13.81 -9.46 -5.19
C THR A 248 -12.97 -10.19 -4.14
N VAL A 249 -11.81 -9.64 -3.82
CA VAL A 249 -10.91 -10.09 -2.75
C VAL A 249 -11.02 -9.12 -1.57
N ARG A 250 -10.95 -9.63 -0.34
CA ARG A 250 -10.85 -8.80 0.86
C ARG A 250 -9.39 -8.55 1.22
N ARG A 251 -9.07 -7.30 1.57
CA ARG A 251 -7.77 -6.89 2.11
C ARG A 251 -7.95 -6.03 3.34
N SER A 252 -6.95 -5.95 4.20
CA SER A 252 -7.02 -5.00 5.31
C SER A 252 -6.98 -3.55 4.78
N ALA A 253 -7.62 -2.64 5.51
CA ALA A 253 -7.56 -1.21 5.21
C ALA A 253 -6.11 -0.70 5.28
N ALA A 254 -5.34 -1.18 6.27
CA ALA A 254 -3.92 -0.89 6.42
C ALA A 254 -3.09 -1.27 5.19
N GLU A 255 -3.22 -2.49 4.67
CA GLU A 255 -2.54 -2.89 3.43
C GLU A 255 -3.01 -2.07 2.22
N SER A 256 -4.32 -1.77 2.14
CA SER A 256 -4.88 -0.99 1.03
C SER A 256 -4.33 0.43 0.99
N VAL A 257 -4.08 1.02 2.16
CA VAL A 257 -3.42 2.32 2.34
C VAL A 257 -1.94 2.25 1.96
N SER A 258 -1.23 1.21 2.39
CA SER A 258 0.16 0.98 1.95
C SER A 258 0.23 0.86 0.42
N ASP A 259 -0.68 0.11 -0.21
CA ASP A 259 -0.79 -0.02 -1.66
C ASP A 259 -1.05 1.33 -2.34
N LEU A 260 -1.92 2.18 -1.78
CA LEU A 260 -2.17 3.53 -2.32
C LEU A 260 -0.88 4.36 -2.36
N LEU A 261 -0.15 4.41 -1.24
CA LEU A 261 1.11 5.14 -1.18
C LEU A 261 2.15 4.51 -2.10
N ASP A 262 2.19 3.18 -2.16
CA ASP A 262 3.10 2.45 -3.01
C ASP A 262 2.84 2.68 -4.49
N ASP A 263 1.57 2.75 -4.88
CA ASP A 263 1.14 3.06 -6.23
C ASP A 263 1.61 4.46 -6.63
N LEU A 264 1.61 5.44 -5.71
CA LEU A 264 1.94 6.86 -5.97
C LEU A 264 3.44 7.17 -6.03
N ASP A 265 4.32 6.17 -6.07
CA ASP A 265 5.77 6.38 -5.95
C ASP A 265 6.37 7.28 -7.04
N ALA A 266 5.86 7.19 -8.26
CA ALA A 266 6.31 7.99 -9.39
C ALA A 266 5.95 9.48 -9.20
N GLU A 267 4.73 9.76 -8.75
CA GLU A 267 4.24 11.11 -8.49
C GLU A 267 4.93 11.72 -7.26
N LEU A 268 5.09 10.95 -6.18
CA LEU A 268 5.84 11.37 -5.00
C LEU A 268 7.31 11.68 -5.34
N ARG A 269 7.94 10.87 -6.21
CA ARG A 269 9.29 11.16 -6.72
C ARG A 269 9.33 12.44 -7.54
N ALA A 270 8.35 12.67 -8.41
CA ALA A 270 8.27 13.88 -9.24
C ALA A 270 8.13 15.16 -8.38
N MET A 271 7.45 15.06 -7.24
CA MET A 271 7.29 16.13 -6.25
C MET A 271 8.48 16.27 -5.27
N GLN A 272 9.54 15.48 -5.46
CA GLN A 272 10.74 15.46 -4.60
C GLN A 272 10.36 15.24 -3.13
N ILE A 273 9.44 14.31 -2.88
CA ILE A 273 9.05 13.93 -1.53
C ILE A 273 10.20 13.21 -0.83
N GLU A 274 10.46 13.59 0.41
CA GLU A 274 11.35 12.87 1.31
C GLU A 274 10.57 11.88 2.19
N PRO A 275 11.17 10.75 2.60
CA PRO A 275 10.48 9.75 3.42
C PRO A 275 9.79 10.32 4.67
N ARG A 276 10.45 11.28 5.35
CA ARG A 276 9.90 11.93 6.55
C ARG A 276 8.58 12.66 6.33
N GLU A 277 8.27 13.06 5.10
CA GLU A 277 7.04 13.79 4.78
C GLU A 277 5.83 12.86 4.59
N ILE A 278 6.06 11.55 4.40
CA ILE A 278 5.01 10.54 4.22
C ILE A 278 4.99 9.49 5.33
N LEU A 279 6.04 9.38 6.14
CA LEU A 279 6.08 8.51 7.32
C LEU A 279 4.89 8.66 8.27
N PRO A 280 4.31 9.87 8.51
CA PRO A 280 3.08 9.99 9.30
C PRO A 280 1.90 9.18 8.75
N LEU A 281 1.88 8.86 7.45
CA LEU A 281 0.80 8.13 6.78
C LEU A 281 1.16 6.67 6.48
N LEU A 282 2.41 6.27 6.68
CA LEU A 282 2.84 4.92 6.36
C LEU A 282 2.29 3.93 7.37
N SER A 283 1.34 3.11 6.91
CA SER A 283 0.84 1.99 7.69
C SER A 283 1.88 0.87 7.71
N ALA A 284 2.20 0.37 8.92
CA ALA A 284 2.99 -0.83 9.11
C ALA A 284 2.19 -1.86 9.93
N PRO A 285 1.19 -2.51 9.32
CA PRO A 285 0.27 -3.41 10.03
C PRO A 285 1.00 -4.56 10.75
N GLU A 286 2.09 -5.06 10.16
CA GLU A 286 2.91 -6.09 10.80
C GLU A 286 3.64 -5.57 12.05
N LEU A 287 4.11 -4.32 12.04
CA LEU A 287 4.70 -3.71 13.23
C LEU A 287 3.64 -3.44 14.30
N ALA A 288 2.43 -3.01 13.91
CA ALA A 288 1.32 -2.83 14.83
C ALA A 288 0.88 -4.14 15.50
N LYS A 289 0.97 -5.27 14.79
CA LYS A 289 0.71 -6.61 15.37
C LYS A 289 1.81 -7.04 16.35
N LEU A 290 3.07 -6.76 16.03
CA LEU A 290 4.22 -7.15 16.85
C LEU A 290 4.42 -6.24 18.07
N HIS A 291 4.02 -4.97 17.97
CA HIS A 291 4.23 -3.95 18.98
C HIS A 291 2.89 -3.26 19.30
N PRO A 292 2.22 -3.62 20.41
CA PRO A 292 0.92 -3.03 20.80
C PRO A 292 0.94 -1.52 21.09
N GLU A 293 2.13 -0.93 21.23
CA GLU A 293 2.35 0.50 21.40
C GLU A 293 2.67 1.23 20.09
N TYR A 294 2.84 0.51 18.97
CA TYR A 294 3.05 1.12 17.67
C TYR A 294 1.75 1.75 17.17
N ALA A 295 1.81 3.03 16.85
CA ALA A 295 0.64 3.81 16.44
C ALA A 295 0.58 3.90 14.91
N GLN A 296 -0.53 3.48 14.29
CA GLN A 296 -0.74 3.59 12.84
C GLN A 296 -1.39 4.92 12.46
N THR A 297 -2.11 5.52 13.41
CA THR A 297 -2.80 6.80 13.26
C THR A 297 -2.58 7.67 14.50
N GLU A 298 -2.94 8.95 14.41
CA GLU A 298 -2.95 9.82 15.59
C GLU A 298 -3.96 9.37 16.66
N ASN A 299 -5.02 8.63 16.30
CA ASN A 299 -5.92 8.03 17.31
C ASN A 299 -5.18 7.00 18.16
N ASP A 300 -4.38 6.15 17.52
CA ASP A 300 -3.59 5.15 18.22
C ASP A 300 -2.55 5.82 19.11
N LEU A 301 -1.92 6.90 18.63
CA LEU A 301 -0.97 7.69 19.40
C LEU A 301 -1.60 8.25 20.68
N LEU A 302 -2.77 8.87 20.57
CA LEU A 302 -3.51 9.36 21.74
C LEU A 302 -3.93 8.22 22.69
N ALA A 303 -4.37 7.08 22.13
CA ALA A 303 -4.73 5.91 22.93
C ALA A 303 -3.52 5.39 23.72
N VAL A 304 -2.34 5.32 23.10
CA VAL A 304 -1.08 4.94 23.77
C VAL A 304 -0.71 5.94 24.84
N TRP A 305 -0.68 7.24 24.53
CA TRP A 305 -0.34 8.29 25.50
C TRP A 305 -1.26 8.29 26.72
N SER A 306 -2.56 8.08 26.51
CA SER A 306 -3.55 8.01 27.60
C SER A 306 -3.40 6.80 28.52
N ARG A 307 -2.78 5.72 28.03
CA ARG A 307 -2.46 4.53 28.85
C ARG A 307 -1.17 4.73 29.67
N GLN A 308 -0.22 5.48 29.13
CA GLN A 308 1.11 5.67 29.73
C GLN A 308 1.17 6.84 30.73
N HIS A 309 0.34 7.86 30.54
CA HIS A 309 0.35 9.07 31.37
C HIS A 309 -1.09 9.49 31.71
N ALA A 310 -1.26 10.25 32.80
CA ALA A 310 -2.50 10.98 33.05
C ALA A 310 -2.65 12.07 31.98
N PHE A 311 -3.22 11.68 30.84
CA PHE A 311 -3.33 12.51 29.64
C PHE A 311 -4.69 13.21 29.63
N GLY A 312 -4.79 14.28 30.43
CA GLY A 312 -5.97 15.11 30.57
C GLY A 312 -6.04 16.25 29.56
N VAL A 313 -7.11 17.03 29.69
CA VAL A 313 -7.44 18.15 28.81
C VAL A 313 -6.39 19.26 28.88
N GLU A 314 -5.85 19.53 30.06
CA GLU A 314 -4.79 20.52 30.25
C GLU A 314 -3.49 20.11 29.55
N GLN A 315 -3.13 18.82 29.58
CA GLN A 315 -1.94 18.32 28.88
C GLN A 315 -2.10 18.45 27.36
N ILE A 316 -3.29 18.13 26.83
CA ILE A 316 -3.60 18.29 25.40
C ILE A 316 -3.62 19.78 25.01
N ALA A 317 -4.21 20.65 25.83
CA ALA A 317 -4.20 22.08 25.58
C ALA A 317 -2.78 22.66 25.67
N ALA A 318 -1.93 22.12 26.55
CA ALA A 318 -0.51 22.48 26.63
C ALA A 318 0.26 22.06 25.38
N LEU A 319 -0.03 20.88 24.83
CA LEU A 319 0.56 20.43 23.56
C LEU A 319 0.29 21.42 22.43
N LEU A 320 -0.93 21.96 22.34
CA LEU A 320 -1.25 22.97 21.32
C LEU A 320 -0.52 24.30 21.51
N ARG A 321 0.03 24.59 22.69
CA ARG A 321 0.85 25.78 22.94
C ARG A 321 2.34 25.55 22.66
N ASP A 322 2.77 24.28 22.61
CA ASP A 322 4.15 23.92 22.30
C ASP A 322 4.36 23.90 20.79
N ARG A 323 4.84 25.04 20.27
CA ARG A 323 5.19 25.22 18.86
C ARG A 323 6.20 24.18 18.37
N ALA A 324 7.19 23.80 19.18
CA ALA A 324 8.20 22.83 18.77
C ALA A 324 7.61 21.42 18.67
N ALA A 325 6.72 21.05 19.59
CA ALA A 325 5.99 19.80 19.51
C ALA A 325 5.05 19.74 18.29
N LEU A 326 4.37 20.84 17.96
CA LEU A 326 3.49 20.91 16.78
C LEU A 326 4.25 20.86 15.45
N ALA A 327 5.43 21.47 15.38
CA ALA A 327 6.26 21.44 14.17
C ALA A 327 6.97 20.08 13.94
N ASP A 328 7.01 19.23 14.96
CA ASP A 328 7.64 17.92 14.94
C ASP A 328 6.62 16.80 14.69
N ASP A 329 7.05 15.75 13.99
CA ASP A 329 6.20 14.60 13.68
C ASP A 329 6.13 13.67 14.89
N GLN A 330 5.14 13.93 15.76
CA GLN A 330 4.96 13.18 17.01
C GLN A 330 4.66 11.70 16.78
N LEU A 331 3.97 11.35 15.69
CA LEU A 331 3.61 9.96 15.39
C LEU A 331 4.87 9.16 15.02
N THR A 332 5.66 9.65 14.08
CA THR A 332 6.92 8.99 13.70
C THR A 332 7.92 9.01 14.84
N ARG A 333 8.00 10.10 15.61
CA ARG A 333 8.88 10.18 16.80
C ARG A 333 8.53 9.13 17.84
N HIS A 334 7.24 8.93 18.12
CA HIS A 334 6.76 7.88 19.00
C HIS A 334 7.14 6.50 18.47
N ASN A 335 6.79 6.20 17.22
CA ASN A 335 7.09 4.92 16.59
C ASN A 335 8.59 4.61 16.50
N ARG A 336 9.43 5.64 16.38
CA ARG A 336 10.90 5.50 16.40
C ARG A 336 11.43 5.04 17.75
N ARG A 337 10.75 5.37 18.86
CA ARG A 337 11.09 4.87 20.20
C ARG A 337 10.66 3.41 20.38
N VAL A 338 9.49 3.04 19.83
CA VAL A 338 8.93 1.69 19.95
C VAL A 338 9.70 0.67 19.10
N ALA A 339 10.01 1.00 17.84
CA ALA A 339 10.62 0.07 16.90
C ALA A 339 11.69 0.77 16.01
N PRO A 340 12.82 1.24 16.59
CA PRO A 340 13.81 2.06 15.87
C PRO A 340 14.39 1.36 14.65
N GLY A 341 14.75 0.07 14.77
CA GLY A 341 15.34 -0.70 13.66
C GLY A 341 14.37 -0.93 12.50
N SER A 342 13.12 -1.32 12.81
CA SER A 342 12.10 -1.57 11.80
C SER A 342 11.66 -0.29 11.09
N LEU A 343 11.49 0.80 11.84
CA LEU A 343 11.17 2.11 11.26
C LEU A 343 12.33 2.64 10.42
N GLY A 344 13.58 2.49 10.88
CA GLY A 344 14.77 2.86 10.11
C GLY A 344 14.89 2.07 8.81
N THR A 345 14.54 0.77 8.83
CA THR A 345 14.47 -0.07 7.62
C THR A 345 13.39 0.41 6.65
N LEU A 346 12.19 0.72 7.16
CA LEU A 346 11.09 1.27 6.37
C LEU A 346 11.48 2.61 5.73
N GLU A 347 12.06 3.52 6.51
CA GLU A 347 12.55 4.82 6.05
C GLU A 347 13.62 4.67 4.96
N ALA A 348 14.57 3.74 5.13
CA ALA A 348 15.60 3.44 4.13
C ALA A 348 15.02 2.83 2.84
N ALA A 349 14.02 1.96 2.95
CA ALA A 349 13.31 1.38 1.80
C ALA A 349 12.61 2.47 0.99
N TRP A 350 11.86 3.36 1.65
CA TRP A 350 11.21 4.49 1.01
C TRP A 350 12.21 5.49 0.45
N ARG A 351 13.32 5.76 1.15
CA ARG A 351 14.40 6.61 0.61
C ARG A 351 14.95 6.03 -0.70
N THR A 352 15.20 4.73 -0.73
CA THR A 352 15.66 4.04 -1.94
C THR A 352 14.62 4.13 -3.06
N LYS A 353 13.34 3.95 -2.74
CA LYS A 353 12.24 4.06 -3.70
C LYS A 353 12.12 5.47 -4.28
N LEU A 354 12.15 6.49 -3.44
CA LEU A 354 11.97 7.89 -3.85
C LEU A 354 13.21 8.46 -4.56
N THR A 355 14.42 7.99 -4.25
CA THR A 355 15.66 8.44 -4.92
C THR A 355 16.05 7.61 -6.15
N ALA A 356 15.39 6.47 -6.38
CA ALA A 356 15.66 5.63 -7.55
C ALA A 356 15.51 6.45 -8.84
N ARG A 357 16.56 6.49 -9.67
CA ARG A 357 16.51 7.21 -10.95
C ARG A 357 15.35 6.67 -11.78
N PRO A 358 14.47 7.53 -12.31
CA PRO A 358 13.47 7.08 -13.25
C PRO A 358 14.20 6.41 -14.41
N ARG A 359 13.87 5.14 -14.67
CA ARG A 359 14.32 4.49 -15.91
C ARG A 359 13.79 5.37 -17.05
N ARG A 360 14.69 6.05 -17.77
CA ARG A 360 14.33 6.92 -18.90
C ARG A 360 13.36 6.19 -19.82
N SER A 361 12.08 6.52 -19.73
CA SER A 361 11.13 6.27 -20.80
C SER A 361 11.37 7.37 -21.83
N THR A 362 11.90 7.01 -22.99
CA THR A 362 12.16 7.93 -24.10
C THR A 362 10.88 8.70 -24.47
N PRO A 363 10.94 10.05 -24.58
CA PRO A 363 9.81 10.85 -25.02
C PRO A 363 9.74 10.84 -26.54
N ASN A 364 8.77 10.12 -27.10
CA ASN A 364 8.07 10.46 -28.35
C ASN A 364 7.04 9.38 -28.69
N GLY A 365 5.83 9.82 -29.03
CA GLY A 365 4.68 9.02 -29.49
C GLY A 365 4.89 8.37 -30.86
N ARG A 366 5.94 7.56 -31.00
CA ARG A 366 5.96 6.44 -31.95
C ARG A 366 6.03 5.18 -31.10
N LYS A 367 5.15 4.22 -31.39
CA LYS A 367 5.29 2.82 -30.92
C LYS A 367 6.62 2.28 -31.48
N GLY A 368 7.74 2.65 -30.86
CA GLY A 368 9.00 1.94 -30.93
C GLY A 368 8.89 0.66 -30.11
N PRO A 369 9.60 -0.41 -30.50
CA PRO A 369 9.33 -1.73 -29.99
C PRO A 369 9.50 -1.73 -28.48
N VAL A 370 8.52 -2.32 -27.81
CA VAL A 370 8.52 -2.64 -26.38
C VAL A 370 9.92 -3.10 -26.00
N ARG A 371 10.71 -2.22 -25.37
CA ARG A 371 11.97 -2.66 -24.78
C ARG A 371 11.57 -3.54 -23.60
N PRO A 372 12.00 -4.80 -23.60
CA PRO A 372 11.32 -5.84 -22.88
C PRO A 372 11.40 -5.53 -21.39
N ALA A 373 10.24 -5.54 -20.73
CA ALA A 373 10.17 -6.04 -19.37
C ALA A 373 11.11 -7.24 -19.35
N ARG A 374 12.15 -7.23 -18.50
CA ARG A 374 13.11 -8.33 -18.38
C ARG A 374 12.27 -9.59 -18.35
N GLN A 375 12.21 -10.27 -19.50
CA GLN A 375 11.09 -11.13 -19.83
C GLN A 375 11.16 -12.20 -18.76
N ARG A 376 10.21 -12.20 -17.82
CA ARG A 376 9.81 -13.46 -17.24
C ARG A 376 9.41 -14.24 -18.48
N ARG A 377 10.33 -15.10 -18.95
CA ARG A 377 10.09 -15.97 -20.10
C ARG A 377 8.71 -16.53 -19.88
N SER A 378 7.83 -16.34 -20.87
CA SER A 378 6.46 -16.79 -20.71
C SER A 378 6.47 -18.28 -20.36
N ASP A 379 5.51 -18.74 -19.56
CA ASP A 379 5.40 -20.18 -19.27
C ASP A 379 5.43 -20.99 -20.58
N ASP A 380 4.90 -20.45 -21.68
CA ASP A 380 4.89 -21.05 -23.02
C ASP A 380 6.27 -21.09 -23.71
N GLU A 381 7.19 -20.17 -23.40
CA GLU A 381 8.59 -20.24 -23.83
C GLU A 381 9.37 -21.28 -23.03
N ILE A 382 9.13 -21.35 -21.71
CA ILE A 382 9.74 -22.36 -20.83
C ILE A 382 9.25 -23.75 -21.21
N ILE A 383 7.95 -23.91 -21.51
CA ILE A 383 7.33 -25.15 -21.99
C ILE A 383 7.98 -25.58 -23.31
N ARG A 384 8.16 -24.67 -24.27
CA ARG A 384 8.82 -24.96 -25.56
C ARG A 384 10.29 -25.37 -25.39
N GLU A 385 11.05 -24.69 -24.54
CA GLU A 385 12.44 -25.05 -24.27
C GLU A 385 12.56 -26.41 -23.55
N LEU A 386 11.69 -26.68 -22.57
CA LEU A 386 11.65 -27.96 -21.85
C LEU A 386 11.29 -29.14 -22.77
N ASP A 387 10.42 -28.93 -23.75
CA ASP A 387 10.05 -29.94 -24.75
C ASP A 387 11.22 -30.23 -25.71
N GLN A 388 12.01 -29.21 -26.06
CA GLN A 388 13.22 -29.36 -26.90
C GLN A 388 14.43 -29.95 -26.15
N LEU A 389 14.44 -29.96 -24.81
CA LEU A 389 15.55 -30.51 -24.03
C LEU A 389 15.70 -32.02 -24.21
N THR A 390 14.65 -32.75 -24.61
CA THR A 390 14.68 -34.21 -24.74
C THR A 390 15.39 -34.73 -25.99
N GLU A 391 15.79 -33.83 -26.91
CA GLU A 391 16.26 -34.21 -28.25
C GLU A 391 17.74 -33.87 -28.52
N GLN A 392 18.50 -33.34 -27.55
CA GLN A 392 19.81 -32.72 -27.81
C GLN A 392 20.96 -33.20 -26.90
N ARG A 393 22.19 -33.19 -27.46
CA ARG A 393 23.44 -33.57 -26.77
C ARG A 393 23.91 -32.58 -25.69
N ASP A 394 23.49 -31.30 -25.75
CA ASP A 394 23.95 -30.21 -24.86
C ASP A 394 22.94 -29.84 -23.75
N MET A 395 22.17 -30.83 -23.29
CA MET A 395 21.05 -30.64 -22.37
C MET A 395 21.41 -29.89 -21.08
N ASP A 396 22.57 -30.18 -20.48
CA ASP A 396 23.01 -29.59 -19.22
C ASP A 396 23.31 -28.10 -19.33
N GLU A 397 23.86 -27.67 -20.46
CA GLU A 397 24.15 -26.27 -20.74
C GLU A 397 22.87 -25.46 -20.98
N ARG A 398 21.94 -26.04 -21.73
CA ARG A 398 20.60 -25.45 -21.92
C ARG A 398 19.81 -25.40 -20.62
N LEU A 399 19.88 -26.44 -19.80
CA LEU A 399 19.22 -26.45 -18.50
C LEU A 399 19.85 -25.42 -17.55
N ARG A 400 21.17 -25.26 -17.56
CA ARG A 400 21.84 -24.15 -16.84
C ARG A 400 21.35 -22.80 -17.32
N ALA A 401 21.25 -22.58 -18.63
CA ALA A 401 20.74 -21.33 -19.20
C ALA A 401 19.26 -21.07 -18.82
N LEU A 402 18.44 -22.13 -18.78
CA LEU A 402 17.04 -22.06 -18.37
C LEU A 402 16.90 -21.73 -16.87
N LEU A 403 17.75 -22.33 -16.03
CA LEU A 403 17.78 -22.14 -14.58
C LEU A 403 18.57 -20.89 -14.15
N ALA A 404 19.28 -20.25 -15.08
CA ALA A 404 20.07 -19.06 -14.80
C ALA A 404 19.18 -17.93 -14.30
N GLY A 405 19.55 -17.39 -13.14
CA GLY A 405 18.88 -16.28 -12.47
C GLY A 405 18.73 -16.50 -10.97
N ARG A 406 18.55 -15.39 -10.24
CA ARG A 406 18.08 -15.38 -8.86
C ARG A 406 16.76 -14.62 -8.82
N PRO A 407 15.70 -15.14 -8.17
CA PRO A 407 15.66 -16.35 -7.34
C PRO A 407 15.65 -17.68 -8.15
N PRO A 408 15.89 -18.84 -7.48
CA PRO A 408 15.75 -20.17 -8.09
C PRO A 408 14.39 -20.34 -8.76
N ARG A 409 14.32 -21.08 -9.87
CA ARG A 409 13.09 -21.18 -10.66
C ARG A 409 12.22 -22.36 -10.22
N ASN A 410 10.91 -22.16 -10.20
CA ASN A 410 9.94 -23.23 -10.02
C ASN A 410 9.39 -23.67 -11.39
N LEU A 411 9.89 -24.79 -11.90
CA LEU A 411 9.50 -25.37 -13.18
C LEU A 411 8.30 -26.32 -13.05
N ALA A 412 7.91 -26.71 -11.83
CA ALA A 412 6.84 -27.69 -11.61
C ALA A 412 5.48 -27.30 -12.26
N PRO A 413 5.03 -26.03 -12.23
CA PRO A 413 3.81 -25.60 -12.93
C PRO A 413 3.91 -25.75 -14.45
N ALA A 414 5.03 -25.33 -15.06
CA ALA A 414 5.26 -25.46 -16.49
C ALA A 414 5.30 -26.94 -16.93
N LEU A 415 6.05 -27.77 -16.18
CA LEU A 415 6.11 -29.21 -16.41
C LEU A 415 4.74 -29.88 -16.29
N SER A 416 3.89 -29.47 -15.35
CA SER A 416 2.55 -30.06 -15.18
C SER A 416 1.60 -29.83 -16.36
N ARG A 417 1.85 -28.79 -17.17
CA ARG A 417 1.05 -28.46 -18.36
C ARG A 417 1.51 -29.20 -19.63
N LEU A 418 2.65 -29.87 -19.59
CA LEU A 418 3.17 -30.66 -20.70
C LEU A 418 2.54 -32.06 -20.70
N GLY A 419 2.00 -32.48 -21.85
CA GLY A 419 1.47 -33.84 -22.05
C GLY A 419 2.51 -34.94 -21.81
N ARG A 420 3.81 -34.63 -21.96
CA ARG A 420 4.96 -35.54 -21.77
C ARG A 420 5.75 -35.27 -20.47
N SER A 421 5.12 -34.66 -19.47
CA SER A 421 5.77 -34.23 -18.21
C SER A 421 6.58 -35.33 -17.50
N LYS A 422 6.12 -36.58 -17.53
CA LYS A 422 6.83 -37.74 -16.94
C LYS A 422 8.14 -38.06 -17.66
N GLU A 423 8.14 -37.97 -18.98
CA GLU A 423 9.32 -38.25 -19.82
C GLU A 423 10.37 -37.16 -19.63
N ILE A 424 9.96 -35.89 -19.62
CA ILE A 424 10.85 -34.76 -19.39
C ILE A 424 11.44 -34.83 -17.98
N ARG A 425 10.65 -35.12 -16.94
CA ARG A 425 11.21 -35.32 -15.58
C ARG A 425 12.20 -36.49 -15.53
N ARG A 426 11.96 -37.58 -16.26
CA ARG A 426 12.92 -38.71 -16.35
C ARG A 426 14.23 -38.28 -17.00
N VAL A 427 14.16 -37.47 -18.05
CA VAL A 427 15.34 -36.90 -18.73
C VAL A 427 16.09 -35.91 -17.84
N LEU A 428 15.38 -35.04 -17.12
CA LEU A 428 15.97 -34.11 -16.17
C LEU A 428 16.68 -34.85 -15.02
N ARG A 429 16.06 -35.91 -14.48
CA ARG A 429 16.68 -36.74 -13.44
C ARG A 429 17.94 -37.43 -13.94
N GLN A 430 17.98 -37.92 -15.20
CA GLN A 430 19.01 -38.82 -15.75
C GLN A 430 19.24 -40.11 -14.93
N PRO A 431 19.72 -41.21 -15.53
CA PRO A 431 20.00 -42.46 -14.80
C PRO A 431 21.19 -42.38 -13.84
N ASN A 432 22.15 -41.49 -14.10
CA ASN A 432 23.42 -41.41 -13.37
C ASN A 432 23.50 -40.23 -12.38
N ALA A 433 22.42 -39.44 -12.23
CA ALA A 433 22.46 -38.34 -11.28
C ALA A 433 22.44 -38.87 -9.85
N THR A 434 23.26 -38.28 -8.99
CA THR A 434 23.21 -38.56 -7.56
C THR A 434 21.89 -38.03 -7.01
N VAL A 435 21.07 -38.91 -6.43
CA VAL A 435 19.85 -38.53 -5.73
C VAL A 435 20.17 -38.39 -4.25
N LEU A 436 19.77 -37.28 -3.66
CA LEU A 436 19.73 -37.07 -2.21
C LEU A 436 18.26 -37.17 -1.80
N GLU A 437 17.87 -38.33 -1.25
CA GLU A 437 16.53 -38.55 -0.73
C GLU A 437 16.51 -38.18 0.76
N LEU A 438 15.61 -37.28 1.12
CA LEU A 438 15.41 -36.79 2.48
C LEU A 438 13.95 -37.04 2.88
N SER A 439 13.74 -37.40 4.13
CA SER A 439 12.39 -37.76 4.63
C SER A 439 11.69 -36.59 5.29
N ALA A 440 12.42 -35.53 5.67
CA ALA A 440 11.87 -34.38 6.36
C ALA A 440 12.60 -33.06 5.97
N PRO A 441 11.92 -31.90 6.00
CA PRO A 441 12.54 -30.60 5.68
C PRO A 441 13.70 -30.21 6.61
N GLU A 442 13.66 -30.64 7.88
CA GLU A 442 14.67 -30.33 8.90
C GLU A 442 16.03 -30.97 8.57
N GLU A 443 16.04 -32.03 7.75
CA GLU A 443 17.26 -32.67 7.27
C GLU A 443 18.05 -31.77 6.31
N LEU A 444 17.47 -30.68 5.78
CA LEU A 444 18.13 -29.66 4.94
C LEU A 444 18.95 -28.62 5.75
N GLY A 445 19.46 -29.04 6.91
CA GLY A 445 20.27 -28.22 7.82
C GLY A 445 21.64 -27.81 7.25
N ASP A 446 22.45 -27.18 8.10
CA ASP A 446 23.65 -26.44 7.67
C ASP A 446 24.76 -27.30 7.04
N GLY A 447 24.77 -28.63 7.23
CA GLY A 447 25.74 -29.54 6.61
C GLY A 447 25.40 -29.99 5.18
N VAL A 448 24.14 -29.82 4.73
CA VAL A 448 23.70 -30.26 3.40
C VAL A 448 24.32 -29.46 2.24
N PRO A 449 24.52 -28.13 2.33
CA PRO A 449 25.22 -27.37 1.30
C PRO A 449 26.63 -27.92 0.97
N ASP A 450 27.38 -28.35 1.98
CA ASP A 450 28.75 -28.87 1.81
C ASP A 450 28.76 -30.27 1.18
N GLU A 451 27.80 -31.12 1.58
CA GLU A 451 27.60 -32.43 0.96
C GLU A 451 27.15 -32.29 -0.51
N LEU A 452 26.24 -31.36 -0.79
CA LEU A 452 25.82 -31.04 -2.16
C LEU A 452 26.99 -30.51 -2.98
N GLY A 453 27.84 -29.65 -2.43
CA GLY A 453 29.06 -29.18 -3.09
C GLY A 453 29.97 -30.35 -3.50
N SER A 454 30.18 -31.31 -2.60
CA SER A 454 31.00 -32.51 -2.84
C SER A 454 30.39 -33.46 -3.87
N ARG A 455 29.06 -33.58 -3.93
CA ARG A 455 28.36 -34.41 -4.93
C ARG A 455 28.31 -33.72 -6.30
N LEU A 456 28.12 -32.40 -6.33
CA LEU A 456 28.12 -31.59 -7.54
C LEU A 456 29.49 -31.55 -8.22
N SER A 457 30.59 -31.52 -7.46
CA SER A 457 31.95 -31.58 -8.04
C SER A 457 32.25 -32.92 -8.73
N ARG A 458 31.60 -34.02 -8.31
CA ARG A 458 31.80 -35.35 -8.91
C ARG A 458 30.91 -35.60 -10.13
N ASN A 459 29.64 -35.18 -10.06
CA ASN A 459 28.63 -35.59 -11.04
C ASN A 459 27.99 -34.41 -11.80
N ASN A 460 28.42 -33.17 -11.56
CA ASN A 460 27.91 -31.92 -12.13
C ASN A 460 26.40 -31.68 -11.98
N ARG A 461 25.67 -32.60 -11.36
CA ARG A 461 24.22 -32.60 -11.16
C ARG A 461 23.84 -33.43 -9.95
N VAL A 462 22.89 -32.91 -9.16
CA VAL A 462 22.27 -33.60 -8.03
C VAL A 462 20.76 -33.38 -8.07
N CYS A 463 19.98 -34.42 -7.77
CA CYS A 463 18.54 -34.32 -7.58
C CYS A 463 18.24 -34.46 -6.08
N VAL A 464 17.66 -33.43 -5.46
CA VAL A 464 17.20 -33.48 -4.07
C VAL A 464 15.71 -33.81 -4.07
N ARG A 465 15.32 -34.87 -3.37
CA ARG A 465 13.95 -35.35 -3.30
C ARG A 465 13.47 -35.40 -1.86
N LEU A 466 12.31 -34.78 -1.62
CA LEU A 466 11.56 -34.85 -0.38
C LEU A 466 10.24 -35.57 -0.63
N ASP A 467 9.92 -36.52 0.25
CA ASP A 467 8.61 -37.15 0.31
C ASP A 467 8.04 -36.97 1.72
N VAL A 468 7.18 -35.97 1.89
CA VAL A 468 6.71 -35.49 3.21
C VAL A 468 5.20 -35.61 3.34
N ALA A 469 4.66 -35.43 4.56
CA ALA A 469 3.22 -35.33 4.74
C ALA A 469 2.66 -34.12 3.97
N GLU A 470 1.43 -34.18 3.46
CA GLU A 470 0.86 -33.06 2.70
C GLU A 470 0.81 -31.75 3.52
N ALA A 471 0.64 -31.84 4.84
CA ALA A 471 0.67 -30.68 5.74
C ALA A 471 2.03 -29.96 5.74
N GLU A 472 3.13 -30.68 5.50
CA GLU A 472 4.50 -30.15 5.52
C GLU A 472 4.96 -29.66 4.14
N ARG A 473 4.14 -29.84 3.11
CA ARG A 473 4.46 -29.52 1.71
C ARG A 473 4.99 -28.10 1.53
N LYS A 474 4.38 -27.12 2.20
CA LYS A 474 4.81 -25.71 2.10
C LYS A 474 6.20 -25.52 2.71
N SER A 475 6.40 -26.04 3.92
CA SER A 475 7.70 -26.00 4.62
C SER A 475 8.81 -26.65 3.79
N ALA A 476 8.53 -27.81 3.19
CA ALA A 476 9.47 -28.51 2.31
C ALA A 476 9.85 -27.72 1.04
N VAL A 477 8.89 -27.03 0.42
CA VAL A 477 9.18 -26.15 -0.73
C VAL A 477 10.02 -24.96 -0.30
N ASP A 478 9.66 -24.30 0.80
CA ASP A 478 10.38 -23.14 1.30
C ASP A 478 11.84 -23.51 1.67
N ALA A 479 12.04 -24.64 2.36
CA ALA A 479 13.36 -25.17 2.72
C ALA A 479 14.24 -25.47 1.49
N LEU A 480 13.70 -26.08 0.43
CA LEU A 480 14.43 -26.32 -0.81
C LEU A 480 14.78 -25.00 -1.55
N MET A 481 13.87 -24.03 -1.54
CA MET A 481 14.13 -22.73 -2.16
C MET A 481 15.18 -21.94 -1.39
N ASP A 482 15.23 -22.07 -0.06
CA ASP A 482 16.29 -21.50 0.78
C ASP A 482 17.63 -22.21 0.62
N LEU A 483 17.64 -23.54 0.51
CA LEU A 483 18.83 -24.30 0.14
C LEU A 483 19.40 -23.78 -1.19
N ALA A 484 18.55 -23.61 -2.20
CA ALA A 484 18.95 -23.12 -3.52
C ALA A 484 19.53 -21.69 -3.50
N ARG A 485 19.14 -20.84 -2.54
CA ARG A 485 19.73 -19.50 -2.34
C ARG A 485 21.12 -19.56 -1.71
N ARG A 486 21.39 -20.58 -0.91
CA ARG A 486 22.66 -20.83 -0.20
C ARG A 486 23.71 -21.58 -1.03
N LEU A 487 23.37 -22.02 -2.24
CA LEU A 487 24.30 -22.75 -3.11
C LEU A 487 25.53 -21.90 -3.53
N PRO A 488 26.67 -22.56 -3.82
CA PRO A 488 27.89 -21.91 -4.31
C PRO A 488 27.66 -21.05 -5.56
N ARG A 489 28.52 -20.04 -5.77
CA ARG A 489 28.47 -19.21 -6.99
C ARG A 489 28.65 -20.09 -8.22
N GLY A 490 27.77 -19.90 -9.21
CA GLY A 490 27.76 -20.68 -10.46
C GLY A 490 26.83 -21.91 -10.44
N ALA A 491 26.36 -22.35 -9.28
CA ALA A 491 25.36 -23.42 -9.21
C ALA A 491 23.95 -22.88 -9.57
N CYS A 492 23.18 -23.68 -10.30
CA CYS A 492 21.82 -23.35 -10.73
C CYS A 492 20.85 -24.40 -10.20
N ALA A 493 19.68 -23.97 -9.71
CA ALA A 493 18.68 -24.88 -9.13
C ALA A 493 17.26 -24.61 -9.65
N GLY A 494 16.50 -25.68 -9.81
CA GLY A 494 15.12 -25.63 -10.30
C GLY A 494 14.22 -26.67 -9.67
N LEU A 495 13.03 -26.25 -9.21
CA LEU A 495 12.02 -27.18 -8.69
C LEU A 495 11.28 -27.84 -9.86
N ILE A 496 11.35 -29.18 -9.96
CA ILE A 496 10.80 -29.95 -11.11
C ILE A 496 9.54 -30.75 -10.75
N THR A 497 9.36 -31.08 -9.47
CA THR A 497 8.18 -31.79 -8.97
C THR A 497 7.66 -31.10 -7.70
N ASN A 498 6.35 -30.94 -7.62
CA ASN A 498 5.62 -30.50 -6.42
C ASN A 498 4.19 -31.03 -6.52
N GLN A 499 3.99 -32.31 -6.19
CA GLN A 499 2.74 -33.03 -6.40
C GLN A 499 2.29 -33.74 -5.13
N THR A 500 0.99 -33.68 -4.86
CA THR A 500 0.34 -34.43 -3.78
C THR A 500 -0.21 -35.74 -4.34
N TYR A 501 -0.08 -36.82 -3.57
CA TYR A 501 -0.65 -38.12 -3.91
C TYR A 501 -1.22 -38.80 -2.67
N ALA A 502 -2.24 -39.63 -2.86
CA ALA A 502 -2.83 -40.42 -1.79
C ALA A 502 -2.11 -41.77 -1.69
N ARG A 503 -1.72 -42.16 -0.48
CA ARG A 503 -1.30 -43.52 -0.12
C ARG A 503 -2.44 -44.14 0.69
N LYS A 504 -2.42 -45.47 0.88
CA LYS A 504 -3.52 -46.23 1.51
C LYS A 504 -4.00 -45.68 2.88
N THR A 505 -3.16 -44.94 3.61
CA THR A 505 -3.43 -44.48 4.98
C THR A 505 -3.23 -42.98 5.19
N ASP A 506 -2.65 -42.25 4.24
CA ASP A 506 -2.29 -40.83 4.38
C ASP A 506 -2.19 -40.11 3.01
N ARG A 507 -2.18 -38.78 3.03
CA ARG A 507 -1.85 -37.95 1.85
C ARG A 507 -0.45 -37.39 2.00
N ARG A 508 0.35 -37.56 0.95
CA ARG A 508 1.77 -37.16 0.91
C ARG A 508 2.06 -36.19 -0.22
N ALA A 509 3.18 -35.48 -0.12
CA ALA A 509 3.68 -34.60 -1.15
C ALA A 509 5.10 -35.03 -1.57
N SER A 510 5.28 -35.28 -2.87
CA SER A 510 6.59 -35.49 -3.48
C SER A 510 7.08 -34.18 -4.10
N ILE A 511 8.25 -33.74 -3.66
CA ILE A 511 8.88 -32.49 -4.05
C ILE A 511 10.30 -32.79 -4.51
N GLU A 512 10.69 -32.32 -5.69
CA GLU A 512 12.01 -32.59 -6.25
C GLU A 512 12.63 -31.32 -6.84
N MET A 513 13.90 -31.11 -6.53
CA MET A 513 14.72 -30.03 -7.04
C MET A 513 15.96 -30.58 -7.74
N ILE A 514 16.22 -30.12 -8.96
CA ILE A 514 17.47 -30.38 -9.65
C ILE A 514 18.47 -29.26 -9.38
N ILE A 515 19.71 -29.62 -9.12
CA ILE A 515 20.82 -28.70 -8.89
C ILE A 515 21.94 -29.06 -9.87
N LEU A 516 22.49 -28.05 -10.54
CA LEU A 516 23.60 -28.19 -11.50
C LEU A 516 24.82 -27.43 -10.99
N GLY A 517 26.00 -28.04 -11.13
CA GLY A 517 27.30 -27.47 -10.75
C GLY A 517 27.78 -26.38 -11.72
N SER A 518 28.78 -25.61 -11.29
CA SER A 518 29.44 -24.59 -12.12
C SER A 518 30.32 -25.22 -13.21
N THR A 519 30.36 -24.62 -14.40
CA THR A 519 31.27 -25.02 -15.49
C THR A 519 32.70 -24.53 -15.30
N GLU A 520 32.97 -23.65 -14.33
CA GLU A 520 34.29 -23.03 -14.13
C GLU A 520 35.35 -23.97 -13.49
N GLY A 521 34.97 -25.18 -13.08
CA GLY A 521 35.89 -26.18 -12.51
C GLY A 521 36.35 -27.29 -13.46
N ALA A 522 35.91 -27.31 -14.72
CA ALA A 522 36.25 -28.37 -15.69
C ALA A 522 37.44 -28.04 -16.61
N ARG A 523 38.17 -26.96 -16.31
CA ARG A 523 39.47 -26.62 -16.91
C ARG A 523 40.47 -26.34 -15.78
N SER A 524 40.94 -27.39 -15.13
CA SER A 524 42.20 -27.39 -14.37
C SER A 524 42.98 -28.64 -14.74
#